data_AF-A0A0F8W913-F1
#
_entry.id   AF-A0A0F8W913-F1
#
_cell.length_a   1.000
_cell.length_b   1.000
_cell.length_c   1.000
_cell.angle_alpha   90.00
_cell.angle_beta   90.00
_cell.angle_gamma   90.00
#
_symmetry.space_group_name_H-M   'P 1'
#
loop_
_entity.id
_entity.type
_entity.pdbx_description
1 polymer ?
#
loop_
_entity_poly.entity_id
_entity_poly.type
_entity_poly.pdbx_seq_one_letter_code
_entity_poly.pdbx_strand_id
1 'polypeptide(L)'
;LNLAGIVIHSLNKEGMKGGLPEGVHIRGSGQQYYDTDLLLFLVESQTPNTVKCVFGKGRELENPKQSFDLRKLEGFPALGNAAKKNEVYRDYVK
;
A
#
# COMPACT_ATOMS: atom_id res chain seq x y z
N LEU A 1 -15.38 1.57 -19.64
CA LEU A 1 -14.94 2.72 -18.82
C LEU A 1 -13.42 2.67 -18.74
N ASN A 2 -12.74 3.65 -19.31
CA ASN A 2 -11.27 3.75 -19.27
C ASN A 2 -10.84 4.46 -17.98
N LEU A 3 -11.23 3.91 -16.83
CA LEU A 3 -11.00 4.49 -15.51
C LEU A 3 -10.31 3.47 -14.63
N ALA A 4 -9.31 3.93 -13.86
CA ALA A 4 -8.71 3.12 -12.82
C ALA A 4 -9.69 2.98 -11.64
N GLY A 5 -10.03 1.74 -11.30
CA GLY A 5 -10.81 1.42 -10.11
C GLY A 5 -9.91 1.13 -8.93
N ILE A 6 -10.24 1.68 -7.76
CA ILE A 6 -9.57 1.36 -6.50
C ILE A 6 -10.56 0.64 -5.60
N VAL A 7 -10.16 -0.50 -5.08
CA VAL A 7 -10.94 -1.30 -4.13
C VAL A 7 -10.10 -1.53 -2.88
N ILE A 8 -10.65 -1.18 -1.71
CA ILE A 8 -9.99 -1.42 -0.42
C ILE A 8 -10.48 -2.75 0.13
N HIS A 9 -9.56 -3.68 0.37
CA HIS A 9 -9.88 -5.00 0.91
C HIS A 9 -9.32 -5.21 2.31
N SER A 10 -10.07 -5.94 3.14
CA SER A 10 -9.57 -6.41 4.44
C SER A 10 -8.80 -7.72 4.29
N LEU A 11 -7.85 -7.95 5.21
CA LEU A 11 -7.15 -9.22 5.34
C LEU A 11 -7.93 -10.20 6.23
N ASN A 12 -7.64 -11.49 6.08
CA ASN A 12 -8.02 -12.50 7.05
C ASN A 12 -7.16 -12.37 8.34
N LYS A 13 -7.51 -13.13 9.39
CA LYS A 13 -6.80 -13.02 10.67
C LYS A 13 -5.32 -13.43 10.57
N GLU A 14 -4.97 -14.33 9.67
CA GLU A 14 -3.59 -14.81 9.50
C GLU A 14 -2.71 -13.73 8.87
N GLY A 15 -3.20 -13.03 7.85
CA GLY A 15 -2.52 -11.89 7.26
C GLY A 15 -2.33 -10.70 8.21
N MET A 16 -3.04 -10.67 9.33
CA MET A 16 -2.90 -9.63 10.37
C MET A 16 -1.87 -10.00 11.45
N LYS A 17 -1.36 -11.24 11.50
CA LYS A 17 -0.47 -11.72 12.59
C LYS A 17 0.99 -11.25 12.49
N GLY A 18 1.25 -10.22 11.69
CA GLY A 18 2.59 -9.66 11.45
C GLY A 18 3.33 -10.36 10.31
N GLY A 19 4.17 -9.61 9.62
CA GLY A 19 4.81 -10.03 8.37
C GLY A 19 4.17 -9.40 7.13
N LEU A 20 4.77 -9.63 5.97
CA LEU A 20 4.23 -9.13 4.71
C LEU A 20 3.05 -10.03 4.28
N PRO A 21 1.84 -9.47 4.06
CA PRO A 21 0.72 -10.26 3.58
C PRO A 21 0.97 -10.77 2.15
N GLU A 22 0.25 -11.82 1.77
CA GLU A 22 0.31 -12.45 0.46
C GLU A 22 -1.11 -12.54 -0.10
N GLY A 23 -1.27 -12.92 -1.37
CA GLY A 23 -2.58 -13.02 -2.01
C GLY A 23 -3.59 -13.90 -1.27
N VAL A 24 -3.12 -14.98 -0.63
CA VAL A 24 -3.94 -15.91 0.17
C VAL A 24 -4.52 -15.26 1.43
N HIS A 25 -3.96 -14.13 1.87
CA HIS A 25 -4.40 -13.40 3.04
C HIS A 25 -5.53 -12.40 2.74
N ILE A 26 -5.87 -12.16 1.47
CA ILE A 26 -7.03 -11.36 1.09
C ILE A 26 -8.29 -12.09 1.53
N ARG A 27 -9.14 -11.43 2.32
CA ARG A 27 -10.38 -12.04 2.81
C ARG A 27 -11.34 -12.32 1.65
N GLY A 28 -12.02 -13.46 1.64
CA GLY A 28 -13.04 -13.75 0.63
C GLY A 28 -12.50 -14.64 -0.49
N SER A 29 -12.84 -14.31 -1.75
CA SER A 29 -12.47 -15.15 -2.89
C SER A 29 -11.03 -14.92 -3.32
N GLY A 30 -10.26 -16.00 -3.47
CA GLY A 30 -8.90 -15.96 -4.02
C GLY A 30 -8.84 -15.39 -5.45
N GLN A 31 -9.96 -15.32 -6.17
CA GLN A 31 -10.00 -14.69 -7.50
C GLN A 31 -9.69 -13.20 -7.48
N GLN A 32 -9.94 -12.52 -6.35
CA GLN A 32 -9.61 -11.10 -6.21
C GLN A 32 -8.10 -10.83 -6.39
N TYR A 33 -7.26 -11.79 -6.05
CA TYR A 33 -5.83 -11.71 -6.30
C TYR A 33 -5.48 -11.81 -7.79
N TYR A 34 -6.20 -12.64 -8.54
CA TYR A 34 -5.94 -12.88 -9.96
C TYR A 34 -6.49 -11.76 -10.84
N ASP A 35 -7.66 -11.22 -10.50
CA ASP A 35 -8.36 -10.20 -11.28
C ASP A 35 -7.71 -8.80 -11.21
N THR A 36 -6.97 -8.51 -10.14
CA THR A 36 -6.33 -7.19 -9.95
C THR A 36 -5.05 -7.06 -10.78
N ASP A 37 -4.88 -5.93 -11.48
CA ASP A 37 -3.63 -5.63 -12.19
C ASP A 37 -2.51 -5.24 -11.23
N LEU A 38 -2.86 -4.51 -10.16
CA LEU A 38 -1.96 -4.08 -9.09
C LEU A 38 -2.57 -4.44 -7.73
N LEU A 39 -1.73 -4.94 -6.83
CA LEU A 39 -2.09 -5.20 -5.44
C LEU A 39 -1.08 -4.55 -4.51
N LEU A 40 -1.59 -3.79 -3.55
CA LEU A 40 -0.80 -3.06 -2.56
C LEU A 40 -1.23 -3.45 -1.15
N PHE A 41 -0.25 -3.70 -0.30
CA PHE A 41 -0.43 -3.90 1.13
C PHE A 41 0.11 -2.70 1.89
N LEU A 42 -0.74 -2.12 2.75
CA LEU A 42 -0.31 -1.14 3.72
C LEU A 42 0.15 -1.87 4.99
N VAL A 43 1.43 -1.73 5.33
CA VAL A 43 2.06 -2.39 6.48
C VAL A 43 2.71 -1.37 7.40
N GLU A 44 2.92 -1.77 8.65
CA GLU A 44 3.61 -0.93 9.63
C GLU A 44 5.06 -0.66 9.19
N SER A 45 5.49 0.60 9.33
CA SER A 45 6.88 0.97 9.14
C SER A 45 7.61 1.00 10.49
N GLN A 46 8.91 0.69 10.48
CA GLN A 46 9.77 0.85 11.65
C GLN A 46 10.05 2.33 11.96
N THR A 47 9.81 3.22 10.99
CA THR A 47 9.99 4.65 11.17
C THR A 47 8.75 5.27 11.82
N PRO A 48 8.91 6.05 12.90
CA PRO A 48 7.79 6.76 13.52
C PRO A 48 6.99 7.61 12.52
N ASN A 49 5.69 7.68 12.72
CA ASN A 49 4.77 8.47 11.88
C ASN A 49 4.77 8.10 10.38
N THR A 50 5.21 6.88 10.06
CA THR A 50 5.35 6.39 8.68
C THR A 50 4.58 5.07 8.52
N VAL A 51 4.06 4.82 7.34
CA VAL A 51 3.50 3.53 6.91
C VAL A 51 4.21 3.12 5.62
N LYS A 52 4.33 1.82 5.40
CA LYS A 52 4.97 1.30 4.19
C LYS A 52 3.92 0.69 3.28
N CYS A 53 3.95 1.06 2.01
CA CYS A 53 3.13 0.45 0.97
C CYS A 53 4.00 -0.55 0.20
N VAL A 54 3.59 -1.80 0.16
CA VAL A 54 4.34 -2.89 -0.49
C VAL A 54 3.50 -3.48 -1.61
N PHE A 55 4.12 -3.66 -2.79
CA PHE A 55 3.47 -4.34 -3.89
C PHE A 55 3.40 -5.85 -3.61
N GLY A 56 2.18 -6.39 -3.54
CA GLY A 56 1.91 -7.82 -3.49
C GLY A 56 1.81 -8.44 -4.88
N LYS A 57 1.44 -7.64 -5.88
CA LYS A 57 1.35 -8.00 -7.29
C LYS A 57 1.47 -6.74 -8.12
N GLY A 58 2.12 -6.83 -9.27
CA GLY A 58 1.91 -5.84 -10.31
C GLY A 58 2.31 -6.39 -11.66
N ARG A 59 1.35 -6.36 -12.59
CA ARG A 59 1.52 -6.92 -13.94
C ARG A 59 2.65 -6.25 -14.72
N GLU A 60 2.83 -4.95 -14.49
CA GLU A 60 3.77 -4.05 -15.17
C GLU A 60 4.98 -3.68 -14.31
N LEU A 61 5.16 -4.29 -13.12
CA LEU A 61 6.28 -3.93 -12.26
C LEU A 61 7.57 -4.53 -12.80
N GLU A 62 8.53 -3.66 -13.13
CA GLU A 62 9.88 -4.07 -13.52
C GLU A 62 10.60 -4.88 -12.41
N ASN A 63 10.20 -4.68 -11.15
CA ASN A 63 10.82 -5.34 -10.01
C ASN A 63 9.76 -5.83 -8.99
N PRO A 64 9.64 -7.14 -8.72
CA PRO A 64 8.54 -7.71 -7.96
C PRO A 64 8.54 -7.42 -6.44
N LYS A 65 9.57 -6.73 -5.92
CA LYS A 65 9.72 -6.41 -4.48
C LYS A 65 9.78 -4.91 -4.19
N GLN A 66 9.05 -4.10 -4.95
CA GLN A 66 9.01 -2.66 -4.72
C GLN A 66 8.15 -2.33 -3.48
N SER A 67 8.60 -1.31 -2.74
CA SER A 67 7.84 -0.70 -1.66
C SER A 67 8.22 0.77 -1.56
N PHE A 68 7.33 1.56 -0.99
CA PHE A 68 7.56 2.97 -0.72
C PHE A 68 6.96 3.36 0.62
N ASP A 69 7.60 4.33 1.27
CA ASP A 69 7.18 4.82 2.57
C ASP A 69 6.29 6.07 2.40
N LEU A 70 5.26 6.17 3.23
CA LEU A 70 4.33 7.29 3.29
C LEU A 70 4.29 7.84 4.71
N ARG A 71 4.28 9.16 4.84
CA ARG A 71 4.19 9.85 6.13
C ARG A 71 2.72 10.16 6.45
N LYS A 72 2.30 9.95 7.69
CA LYS A 72 0.99 10.42 8.15
C LYS A 72 1.05 11.94 8.34
N LEU A 73 0.15 12.67 7.69
CA LEU A 73 0.08 14.12 7.77
C LEU A 73 -0.71 14.57 9.01
N GLU A 74 -0.43 15.78 9.48
CA GLU A 74 -1.18 16.41 10.57
C GLU A 74 -2.48 17.00 10.02
N GLY A 75 -3.60 16.69 10.68
CA GLY A 75 -4.94 17.08 10.22
C GLY A 75 -5.46 16.13 9.14
N PHE A 76 -6.58 15.47 9.45
CA PHE A 76 -7.27 14.48 8.61
C PHE A 76 -6.46 13.17 8.36
N PRO A 77 -7.10 11.99 8.17
CA PRO A 77 -6.41 10.74 7.84
C PRO A 77 -5.83 10.77 6.42
N ALA A 78 -4.76 11.54 6.22
CA ALA A 78 -4.05 11.70 4.96
C ALA A 78 -2.63 11.14 5.05
N LEU A 79 -2.16 10.62 3.90
CA LEU A 79 -0.81 10.12 3.72
C LEU A 79 -0.10 11.01 2.70
N GLY A 80 1.08 11.52 3.07
CA GLY A 80 1.99 12.26 2.21
C GLY A 80 3.23 11.45 1.87
N ASN A 81 4.06 11.97 0.97
CA ASN A 81 5.31 11.31 0.61
C ASN A 81 6.27 11.34 1.80
N ALA A 82 6.83 10.19 2.18
CA ALA A 82 7.98 10.17 3.08
C ALA A 82 9.20 10.65 2.28
N ALA A 83 9.44 11.96 2.25
CA ALA A 83 10.59 12.52 1.55
C ALA A 83 11.90 11.85 2.02
N LYS A 84 12.79 11.52 1.08
CA LYS A 84 14.20 11.33 1.43
C LYS A 84 14.70 12.65 2.01
N LYS A 85 15.58 12.60 3.01
CA LYS A 85 16.06 13.71 3.88
C LYS A 85 16.39 15.07 3.19
N ASN A 86 16.46 15.16 1.86
CA ASN A 86 16.83 16.35 1.09
C ASN A 86 15.82 16.80 0.01
N GLU A 87 14.63 16.22 -0.10
CA GLU A 87 13.63 16.64 -1.10
C GLU A 87 12.44 17.35 -0.44
N VAL A 88 12.25 18.62 -0.76
CA VAL A 88 11.10 19.41 -0.31
C VAL A 88 9.91 19.08 -1.21
N TYR A 89 9.00 18.22 -0.75
CA TYR A 89 7.70 18.05 -1.40
C TYR A 89 6.72 19.09 -0.88
N ARG A 90 6.02 19.76 -1.81
CA ARG A 90 4.85 20.59 -1.48
C ARG A 90 3.68 19.64 -1.30
N ASP A 91 3.23 19.45 -0.05
CA ASP A 91 1.99 18.74 0.22
C ASP A 91 0.82 19.60 -0.29
N TYR A 92 0.06 19.05 -1.25
CA TYR A 92 -1.16 19.69 -1.74
C TYR A 92 -2.33 19.31 -0.84
N VAL A 93 -2.35 19.84 0.37
CA VAL A 93 -3.59 19.91 1.16
C VAL A 93 -4.04 21.37 1.10
N LYS A 94 -5.11 21.62 0.35
CA LYS A 94 -5.82 22.90 0.35
C LYS A 94 -6.84 22.93 1.47
#